data_AF-A0A418H761-F1
#
_entry.id   AF-A0A418H761-F1
#
_cell.length_a   1.000
_cell.length_b   1.000
_cell.length_c   1.000
_cell.angle_alpha   90.00
_cell.angle_beta   90.00
_cell.angle_gamma   90.00
#
_symmetry.space_group_name_H-M   'P 1'
#
loop_
_entity.id
_entity.type
_entity.pdbx_description
1 polymer ?
#
loop_
_entity_poly.entity_id
_entity_poly.type
_entity_poly.pdbx_seq_one_letter_code
_entity_poly.pdbx_strand_id
1 'polypeptide(L)' 'RSGHQNLLSEAQPELERTLLTTALRHTQGHKQEAARLLGWGRNTLTRKLKELGME' A
#
# COMPACT_ATOMS: atom_id res chain seq x y z
N ARG A 1 12.81 2.54 31.18
CA ARG A 1 11.55 2.39 30.40
C ARG A 1 11.91 1.59 29.16
N SER A 2 11.37 0.40 28.98
CA SER A 2 11.56 -0.36 27.74
C SER A 2 10.65 0.27 26.68
N GLY A 3 11.26 0.82 25.61
CA GLY A 3 10.49 1.42 24.51
C GLY A 3 9.68 0.37 23.77
N HIS A 4 8.55 0.78 23.19
CA HIS A 4 7.75 -0.09 22.33
C HIS A 4 8.58 -0.48 21.10
N GLN A 5 8.67 -1.79 20.82
CA GLN A 5 9.42 -2.32 19.69
C GLN A 5 8.46 -2.66 18.55
N ASN A 6 8.98 -2.79 17.33
CA ASN A 6 8.21 -3.18 16.14
C ASN A 6 7.14 -2.17 15.65
N LEU A 7 7.23 -0.90 16.05
CA LEU A 7 6.35 0.18 15.58
C LEU A 7 6.22 0.26 14.05
N LEU A 8 7.31 -0.01 13.31
CA LEU A 8 7.26 -0.05 11.86
C LEU A 8 6.33 -1.16 11.36
N SER A 9 6.41 -2.36 11.93
CA SER A 9 5.55 -3.47 11.53
C SER A 9 4.06 -3.19 11.77
N GLU A 10 3.75 -2.40 12.79
CA GLU A 10 2.39 -1.95 13.10
C GLU A 10 1.90 -0.85 12.15
N ALA A 11 2.75 0.14 11.86
CA ALA A 11 2.40 1.29 11.02
C ALA A 11 2.45 0.98 9.51
N GLN A 12 3.26 0.00 9.09
CA GLN A 12 3.49 -0.33 7.69
C GLN A 12 2.18 -0.67 6.94
N PRO A 13 1.28 -1.53 7.44
CA PRO A 13 0.03 -1.85 6.74
C PRO A 13 -0.89 -0.63 6.60
N GLU A 14 -0.95 0.24 7.61
CA GLU A 14 -1.78 1.46 7.58
C GLU A 14 -1.26 2.46 6.54
N LEU A 15 0.05 2.64 6.49
CA LEU A 15 0.73 3.45 5.49
C LEU A 15 0.45 2.92 4.08
N GLU A 16 0.64 1.61 3.87
CA GLU A 16 0.42 0.98 2.57
C GLU A 16 -1.04 1.08 2.11
N ARG A 17 -2.02 0.88 3.01
CA ARG A 17 -3.46 1.08 2.72
C ARG A 17 -3.75 2.50 2.27
N THR A 18 -3.19 3.48 2.97
CA THR A 18 -3.39 4.91 2.66
C THR A 18 -2.81 5.28 1.31
N LEU A 19 -1.58 4.82 1.03
CA LEU A 19 -0.91 5.03 -0.26
C LEU A 19 -1.68 4.39 -1.41
N LEU A 20 -2.07 3.12 -1.27
CA LEU A 20 -2.84 2.41 -2.30
C LEU A 20 -4.19 3.05 -2.57
N THR A 21 -4.93 3.42 -1.51
CA THR A 21 -6.23 4.09 -1.63
C THR A 21 -6.08 5.42 -2.36
N THR A 22 -5.07 6.21 -2.00
CA THR A 22 -4.81 7.51 -2.63
C THR A 22 -4.44 7.36 -4.09
N ALA A 23 -3.53 6.44 -4.42
CA ALA A 23 -3.11 6.19 -5.79
C ALA A 23 -4.27 5.68 -6.66
N LEU A 24 -5.04 4.71 -6.17
CA LEU A 24 -6.21 4.19 -6.90
C LEU A 24 -7.29 5.26 -7.09
N ARG A 25 -7.55 6.11 -6.10
CA ARG A 25 -8.48 7.25 -6.27
C ARG A 25 -7.98 8.22 -7.33
N HIS A 26 -6.69 8.56 -7.31
CA HIS A 26 -6.10 9.46 -8.28
C HIS A 26 -6.14 8.91 -9.71
N THR A 27 -5.99 7.60 -9.88
CA THR A 27 -6.03 6.94 -11.20
C THR A 27 -7.40 6.36 -11.56
N GLN A 28 -8.45 6.72 -10.81
CA GLN A 28 -9.82 6.24 -11.03
C GLN A 28 -9.93 4.70 -11.06
N GLY A 29 -9.11 4.01 -10.27
CA GLY A 29 -9.07 2.55 -10.16
C GLY A 29 -8.12 1.86 -11.14
N HIS A 30 -7.41 2.59 -12.00
CA HIS A 30 -6.44 2.00 -12.92
C HIS A 30 -5.20 1.51 -12.16
N LYS A 31 -5.18 0.20 -11.87
CA LYS A 31 -4.14 -0.46 -11.07
C LYS A 31 -2.73 -0.28 -11.66
N GLN A 32 -2.56 -0.40 -12.99
CA GLN A 32 -1.25 -0.25 -13.62
C GLN A 32 -0.68 1.16 -13.47
N GLU A 33 -1.53 2.18 -13.62
CA GLU A 33 -1.12 3.57 -13.44
C GLU A 33 -0.88 3.90 -11.97
N ALA A 34 -1.69 3.36 -11.06
CA ALA A 34 -1.47 3.51 -9.61
C ALA A 34 -0.12 2.91 -9.19
N ALA A 35 0.25 1.75 -9.75
CA ALA A 35 1.55 1.12 -9.52
C ALA A 35 2.69 2.01 -10.04
N ARG A 36 2.54 2.58 -11.24
CA ARG A 36 3.50 3.52 -11.83
C ARG A 36 3.71 4.75 -10.93
N LEU A 37 2.64 5.35 -10.41
CA LEU A 37 2.72 6.51 -9.52
C LEU A 37 3.39 6.21 -8.18
N LEU A 38 3.18 5.01 -7.63
CA LEU A 38 3.83 4.56 -6.39
C LEU A 38 5.27 4.08 -6.60
N GLY A 39 5.75 4.00 -7.84
CA GLY A 39 7.05 3.40 -8.16
C GLY A 39 7.09 1.89 -7.94
N TRP A 40 5.91 1.24 -7.88
CA TRP A 40 5.79 -0.20 -7.69
C TRP A 40 5.60 -0.92 -9.02
N GLY A 41 6.17 -2.11 -9.12
CA GLY A 41 5.81 -3.03 -10.20
C GLY A 41 4.32 -3.44 -10.08
N ARG A 42 3.68 -3.72 -11.22
CA ARG A 42 2.27 -4.16 -11.27
C ARG A 42 2.01 -5.38 -10.35
N ASN A 43 2.94 -6.33 -10.32
CA ASN A 43 2.84 -7.52 -9.47
C ASN A 43 2.94 -7.19 -7.97
N THR A 44 3.77 -6.22 -7.60
CA THR A 44 3.89 -5.73 -6.23
C THR A 44 2.59 -5.09 -5.77
N LEU A 45 1.98 -4.26 -6.62
CA LEU A 45 0.68 -3.65 -6.33
C LEU A 45 -0.40 -4.72 -6.13
N THR A 46 -0.50 -5.71 -7.03
CA THR A 46 -1.48 -6.80 -6.89
C THR A 46 -1.26 -7.60 -5.61
N ARG A 47 -0.02 -7.94 -5.27
CA ARG A 47 0.30 -8.64 -4.03
C ARG A 47 -0.11 -7.82 -2.81
N LYS A 48 0.19 -6.52 -2.80
CA LYS A 48 -0.16 -5.62 -1.70
C LYS A 48 -1.66 -5.44 -1.52
N LEU A 49 -2.42 -5.33 -2.61
CA LEU A 49 -3.89 -5.31 -2.54
C LEU A 49 -4.44 -6.60 -1.91
N LYS A 50 -3.90 -7.77 -2.26
CA LYS A 50 -4.27 -9.05 -1.62
C LYS A 50 -3.91 -9.12 -0.15
N GLU A 51 -2.66 -8.80 0.19
CA GLU A 51 -2.15 -8.83 1.57
C GLU A 51 -2.96 -7.92 2.50
N LEU A 52 -3.47 -6.80 1.98
CA LEU A 52 -4.26 -5.84 2.72
C LEU A 52 -5.77 -6.09 2.58
N GLY A 53 -6.23 -7.09 1.83
CA GLY A 53 -7.67 -7.36 1.64
C GLY A 53 -8.41 -6.20 0.95
N MET A 54 -7.78 -5.59 -0.05
CA MET A 54 -8.29 -4.46 -0.85
C MET A 54 -8.59 -4.85 -2.31
N GLU A 55 -8.61 -6.14 -2.63
CA GLU A 55 -9.03 -6.65 -3.95
C GLU A 55 -10.54 -6.85 -4.07
#